data_AF-A0A2E8HU88-F1
#
_entry.id   AF-A0A2E8HU88-F1
#
_cell.length_a   1.000
_cell.length_b   1.000
_cell.length_c   1.000
_cell.angle_alpha   90.00
_cell.angle_beta   90.00
_cell.angle_gamma   90.00
#
_symmetry.space_group_name_H-M   'P 1'
#
loop_
_entity.id
_entity.type
_entity.pdbx_description
1 polymer ?
#
loop_
_entity_poly.entity_id
_entity_poly.type
_entity_poly.pdbx_seq_one_letter_code
_entity_poly.pdbx_strand_id
1 'polypeptide(L)'
;MSTLQTTNLKHPDSSASQITFTSGGDIDLDSAAVFIDSSHNLIGFGTSSPTSPIHVVGSSSGGFLGGGIRINDTANSSDWFMGGAVGGSFQIAEAAGSTRMIFDTSGNVGIAAIPVAKLDVNGTQVSNVVAMAGLDVDCSLGNYFTKTINGNSTFTFSNVPASRAFSFVLELTHTSGTVTWPSSVKFPADTAPTLTTGKTHLFVFISDSGSTRFRAATVVDYVN
;
A
#
# COMPACT_ATOMS: atom_id res chain seq x y z
N MET A 1 -59.81 27.26 18.83
CA MET A 1 -58.44 27.00 19.34
C MET A 1 -58.10 25.58 19.00
N SER A 2 -57.23 25.33 18.01
CA SER A 2 -56.71 23.96 17.81
C SER A 2 -55.63 23.72 18.87
N THR A 3 -55.81 22.68 19.67
CA THR A 3 -54.83 22.21 20.64
C THR A 3 -53.57 21.77 19.89
N LEU A 4 -52.42 22.37 20.23
CA LEU A 4 -51.13 21.78 19.86
C LEU A 4 -51.06 20.39 20.53
N GLN A 5 -51.03 19.33 19.72
CA GLN A 5 -50.68 18.00 20.20
C GLN A 5 -49.22 18.05 20.66
N THR A 6 -49.00 17.75 21.94
CA THR A 6 -47.70 17.79 22.63
C THR A 6 -46.74 16.66 22.22
N THR A 7 -46.83 16.17 20.98
CA THR A 7 -45.92 15.13 20.47
C THR A 7 -45.44 15.29 19.04
N ASN A 8 -45.90 16.26 18.24
CA ASN A 8 -45.36 16.46 16.89
C ASN A 8 -45.26 17.95 16.54
N LEU A 9 -44.04 18.48 16.57
CA LEU A 9 -43.72 19.77 15.93
C LEU A 9 -43.96 19.65 14.42
N LYS A 10 -44.91 20.43 13.89
CA LYS A 10 -44.88 20.85 12.47
C LYS A 10 -44.08 22.14 12.41
N HIS A 11 -43.02 22.19 11.60
CA HIS A 11 -42.29 23.43 11.32
C HIS A 11 -43.15 24.35 10.42
N PRO A 12 -43.38 25.63 10.79
CA PRO A 12 -44.13 26.57 10.00
C PRO A 12 -43.19 27.61 9.37
N ASP A 13 -42.62 27.30 8.21
CA ASP A 13 -42.18 28.34 7.28
C ASP A 13 -42.48 27.90 5.84
N SER A 14 -42.68 28.87 4.96
CA SER A 14 -42.64 28.65 3.52
C SER A 14 -41.20 28.64 2.99
N SER A 15 -40.22 28.31 3.85
CA SER A 15 -38.79 28.33 3.55
C SER A 15 -38.00 27.21 4.28
N ALA A 16 -38.62 26.02 4.40
CA ALA A 16 -38.10 24.71 4.77
C ALA A 16 -37.12 24.58 5.97
N SER A 17 -37.57 23.96 7.07
CA SER A 17 -36.71 23.21 8.02
C SER A 17 -37.42 21.94 8.56
N GLN A 18 -36.70 20.81 8.62
CA GLN A 18 -37.20 19.44 8.34
C GLN A 18 -37.14 18.41 9.51
N ILE A 19 -36.77 18.78 10.76
CA ILE A 19 -36.36 17.82 11.83
C ILE A 19 -36.87 18.19 13.26
N THR A 20 -37.30 17.22 14.09
CA THR A 20 -37.68 17.40 15.53
C THR A 20 -37.17 16.24 16.42
N PHE A 21 -36.64 16.56 17.61
CA PHE A 21 -36.02 15.64 18.57
C PHE A 21 -36.80 15.57 19.90
N THR A 22 -36.93 14.39 20.50
CA THR A 22 -37.55 14.17 21.83
C THR A 22 -36.55 13.68 22.87
N SER A 23 -36.76 13.98 24.16
CA SER A 23 -35.97 13.40 25.25
C SER A 23 -36.26 11.90 25.36
N GLY A 24 -35.38 11.07 24.78
CA GLY A 24 -35.47 9.62 24.79
C GLY A 24 -36.30 9.01 23.65
N GLY A 25 -36.44 9.67 22.51
CA GLY A 25 -37.09 9.09 21.33
C GLY A 25 -36.19 9.16 20.10
N ASP A 26 -36.03 8.02 19.45
CA ASP A 26 -35.22 7.85 18.25
C ASP A 26 -35.86 8.57 17.05
N ILE A 27 -35.04 8.97 16.06
CA ILE A 27 -35.55 9.45 14.77
C ILE A 27 -35.55 8.26 13.82
N ASP A 28 -36.74 7.76 13.51
CA ASP A 28 -36.95 6.77 12.45
C ASP A 28 -37.50 7.47 11.19
N LEU A 29 -36.70 7.49 10.12
CA LEU A 29 -37.11 7.94 8.81
C LEU A 29 -37.34 6.71 7.92
N ASP A 30 -38.58 6.55 7.46
CA ASP A 30 -38.97 5.51 6.50
C ASP A 30 -38.66 4.08 6.98
N SER A 31 -39.18 3.71 8.16
CA SER A 31 -39.15 2.34 8.69
C SER A 31 -37.75 1.71 8.74
N ALA A 32 -36.82 2.44 9.34
CA ALA A 32 -35.40 2.16 9.54
C ALA A 32 -34.48 2.42 8.34
N ALA A 33 -34.94 3.10 7.27
CA ALA A 33 -34.05 3.54 6.21
C ALA A 33 -32.95 4.46 6.74
N VAL A 34 -33.29 5.38 7.65
CA VAL A 34 -32.34 6.10 8.51
C VAL A 34 -32.88 6.10 9.93
N PHE A 35 -32.11 5.55 10.86
CA PHE A 35 -32.46 5.43 12.26
C PHE A 35 -31.39 6.12 13.13
N ILE A 36 -31.76 7.08 13.96
CA ILE A 36 -30.83 7.69 14.91
C ILE A 36 -31.19 7.16 16.30
N ASP A 37 -30.35 6.25 16.81
CA ASP A 37 -30.46 5.70 18.16
C ASP A 37 -29.85 6.68 19.15
N SER A 38 -30.72 7.46 19.77
CA SER A 38 -30.31 8.46 20.76
C SER A 38 -29.89 7.83 22.09
N SER A 39 -30.34 6.60 22.37
CA SER A 39 -30.03 5.88 23.61
C SER A 39 -28.61 5.32 23.62
N HIS A 40 -28.05 5.03 22.44
CA HIS A 40 -26.70 4.49 22.28
C HIS A 40 -25.74 5.42 21.49
N ASN A 41 -26.20 6.58 21.04
CA ASN A 41 -25.49 7.53 20.17
C ASN A 41 -25.04 6.92 18.84
N LEU A 42 -25.93 6.16 18.19
CA LEU A 42 -25.63 5.44 16.95
C LEU A 42 -26.52 5.92 15.80
N ILE A 43 -26.06 5.75 14.57
CA ILE A 43 -26.84 6.02 13.36
C ILE A 43 -26.94 4.73 12.54
N GLY A 44 -28.14 4.18 12.44
CA GLY A 44 -28.52 3.09 11.57
C GLY A 44 -28.93 3.57 10.18
N PHE A 45 -28.59 2.80 9.14
CA PHE A 45 -29.17 2.93 7.80
C PHE A 45 -29.66 1.55 7.36
N GLY A 46 -30.94 1.39 7.03
CA GLY A 46 -31.55 0.08 6.74
C GLY A 46 -31.63 -0.87 7.95
N THR A 47 -31.44 -0.37 9.17
CA THR A 47 -31.56 -1.12 10.44
C THR A 47 -32.03 -0.21 11.57
N SER A 48 -32.93 -0.73 12.40
CA SER A 48 -33.41 -0.09 13.63
C SER A 48 -32.65 -0.59 14.87
N SER A 49 -31.62 -1.41 14.69
CA SER A 49 -30.78 -1.92 15.78
C SER A 49 -29.31 -1.72 15.43
N PRO A 50 -28.84 -0.46 15.40
CA PRO A 50 -27.43 -0.16 15.17
C PRO A 50 -26.56 -0.79 16.27
N THR A 51 -25.44 -1.42 15.90
CA THR A 51 -24.49 -2.01 16.86
C THR A 51 -23.10 -1.34 16.81
N SER A 52 -22.96 -0.32 15.97
CA SER A 52 -21.77 0.49 15.77
C SER A 52 -22.16 1.95 15.53
N PRO A 53 -21.29 2.95 15.80
CA PRO A 53 -21.62 4.37 15.71
C PRO A 53 -22.31 4.78 14.40
N ILE A 54 -21.91 4.16 13.29
CA ILE A 54 -22.66 4.13 12.05
C ILE A 54 -22.85 2.64 11.70
N HIS A 55 -24.10 2.14 11.60
CA HIS A 55 -24.45 0.76 11.25
C HIS A 55 -25.32 0.77 10.00
N VAL A 56 -24.81 0.23 8.89
CA VAL A 56 -25.55 0.18 7.63
C VAL A 56 -25.89 -1.27 7.29
N VAL A 57 -27.17 -1.58 7.11
CA VAL A 57 -27.69 -2.91 6.74
C VAL A 57 -28.39 -2.83 5.40
N GLY A 58 -28.15 -3.84 4.56
CA GLY A 58 -28.73 -3.92 3.23
C GLY A 58 -30.00 -4.74 3.15
N SER A 59 -30.96 -4.28 2.34
CA SER A 59 -32.15 -5.08 1.99
C SER A 59 -31.80 -6.17 0.98
N SER A 60 -32.45 -7.32 1.11
CA SER A 60 -32.19 -8.59 0.39
C SER A 60 -32.38 -8.55 -1.14
N SER A 61 -32.49 -7.38 -1.78
CA SER A 61 -32.57 -7.21 -3.24
C SER A 61 -31.70 -6.07 -3.79
N GLY A 62 -30.75 -5.54 -3.00
CA GLY A 62 -29.89 -4.44 -3.48
C GLY A 62 -29.14 -3.66 -2.41
N GLY A 63 -29.17 -4.09 -1.15
CA GLY A 63 -28.34 -3.53 -0.10
C GLY A 63 -27.23 -4.50 0.32
N PHE A 64 -26.01 -3.97 0.42
CA PHE A 64 -24.81 -4.48 1.12
C PHE A 64 -24.45 -5.98 1.10
N LEU A 65 -24.99 -6.79 0.17
CA LEU A 65 -24.41 -8.10 -0.16
C LEU A 65 -23.11 -7.88 -0.95
N GLY A 66 -21.99 -7.78 -0.22
CA GLY A 66 -20.66 -7.33 -0.69
C GLY A 66 -20.13 -6.20 0.21
N GLY A 67 -20.14 -6.45 1.52
CA GLY A 67 -20.30 -5.44 2.57
C GLY A 67 -19.15 -4.46 2.80
N GLY A 68 -19.23 -3.29 2.18
CA GLY A 68 -18.48 -2.09 2.54
C GLY A 68 -19.24 -0.78 2.35
N ILE A 69 -18.64 0.32 2.85
CA ILE A 69 -19.07 1.69 2.51
C ILE A 69 -18.87 1.89 0.99
N ARG A 70 -19.90 2.35 0.28
CA ARG A 70 -19.87 2.64 -1.17
C ARG A 70 -19.89 4.15 -1.40
N ILE A 71 -18.81 4.73 -1.89
CA ILE A 71 -18.75 6.10 -2.42
C ILE A 71 -18.84 5.99 -3.95
N ASN A 72 -19.91 6.50 -4.55
CA ASN A 72 -20.28 6.24 -5.95
C ASN A 72 -20.03 7.47 -6.83
N ASP A 73 -19.49 7.25 -8.05
CA ASP A 73 -19.72 8.12 -9.22
C ASP A 73 -20.49 7.33 -10.28
N THR A 74 -21.27 8.05 -11.07
CA THR A 74 -22.36 7.55 -11.90
C THR A 74 -21.81 7.08 -13.24
N ALA A 75 -21.67 5.77 -13.42
CA ALA A 75 -22.21 5.06 -14.59
C ALA A 75 -21.82 3.58 -14.56
N ASN A 76 -20.61 3.18 -14.12
CA ASN A 76 -20.18 1.78 -14.30
C ASN A 76 -19.09 1.22 -13.35
N SER A 77 -18.64 1.88 -12.27
CA SER A 77 -17.64 1.31 -11.36
C SER A 77 -17.81 1.81 -9.91
N SER A 78 -17.49 0.97 -8.93
CA SER A 78 -17.33 1.42 -7.53
C SER A 78 -15.87 1.79 -7.32
N ASP A 79 -15.60 3.01 -6.85
CA ASP A 79 -14.20 3.44 -6.69
C ASP A 79 -13.55 2.89 -5.41
N TRP A 80 -14.32 2.68 -4.33
CA TRP A 80 -13.79 2.23 -3.03
C TRP A 80 -14.73 1.20 -2.38
N PHE A 81 -14.27 -0.05 -2.26
CA PHE A 81 -14.95 -1.11 -1.50
C PHE A 81 -14.24 -1.31 -0.16
N MET A 82 -14.89 -0.95 0.95
CA MET A 82 -14.41 -1.33 2.28
C MET A 82 -15.12 -2.59 2.77
N GLY A 83 -14.87 -3.73 2.10
CA GLY A 83 -15.25 -5.06 2.56
C GLY A 83 -16.00 -5.92 1.53
N GLY A 84 -15.47 -7.13 1.32
CA GLY A 84 -16.24 -8.34 1.03
C GLY A 84 -16.35 -8.83 -0.43
N ALA A 85 -15.64 -9.93 -0.72
CA ALA A 85 -16.22 -11.15 -1.29
C ALA A 85 -15.36 -12.35 -0.84
N VAL A 86 -15.79 -13.01 0.25
CA VAL A 86 -15.08 -14.04 1.06
C VAL A 86 -13.96 -13.47 1.96
N GLY A 87 -14.10 -13.65 3.28
CA GLY A 87 -12.97 -13.55 4.22
C GLY A 87 -12.46 -12.16 4.62
N GLY A 88 -13.27 -11.09 4.65
CA GLY A 88 -12.96 -9.87 5.44
C GLY A 88 -11.76 -9.00 4.99
N SER A 89 -11.33 -9.09 3.72
CA SER A 89 -10.19 -8.32 3.16
C SER A 89 -10.59 -6.90 2.69
N PHE A 90 -9.65 -5.95 2.68
CA PHE A 90 -9.80 -4.66 1.97
C PHE A 90 -9.31 -4.82 0.53
N GLN A 91 -10.11 -4.40 -0.46
CA GLN A 91 -9.79 -4.61 -1.88
C GLN A 91 -10.15 -3.38 -2.73
N ILE A 92 -9.29 -3.08 -3.70
CA ILE A 92 -9.58 -2.18 -4.82
C ILE A 92 -9.72 -3.06 -6.06
N ALA A 93 -10.90 -3.10 -6.67
CA ALA A 93 -11.21 -3.97 -7.80
C ALA A 93 -11.84 -3.20 -8.96
N GLU A 94 -11.69 -3.72 -10.17
CA GLU A 94 -12.47 -3.32 -11.35
C GLU A 94 -13.61 -4.33 -11.56
N ALA A 95 -14.70 -3.89 -12.19
CA ALA A 95 -15.87 -4.74 -12.42
C ALA A 95 -15.48 -6.04 -13.16
N ALA A 96 -16.17 -7.14 -12.84
CA ALA A 96 -15.97 -8.48 -13.40
C ALA A 96 -14.60 -9.14 -13.10
N GLY A 97 -14.26 -9.30 -11.81
CA GLY A 97 -13.31 -10.32 -11.36
C GLY A 97 -11.83 -9.97 -11.44
N SER A 98 -11.48 -8.71 -11.72
CA SER A 98 -10.08 -8.25 -11.69
C SER A 98 -9.80 -7.40 -10.46
N THR A 99 -9.05 -7.94 -9.51
CA THR A 99 -8.60 -7.17 -8.34
C THR A 99 -7.32 -6.40 -8.67
N ARG A 100 -7.27 -5.10 -8.36
CA ARG A 100 -6.06 -4.29 -8.50
C ARG A 100 -5.16 -4.41 -7.28
N MET A 101 -5.72 -4.32 -6.08
CA MET A 101 -4.97 -4.47 -4.83
C MET A 101 -5.81 -5.18 -3.76
N ILE A 102 -5.18 -6.08 -2.99
CA ILE A 102 -5.79 -6.83 -1.89
C ILE A 102 -4.94 -6.68 -0.63
N PHE A 103 -5.58 -6.44 0.51
CA PHE A 103 -5.02 -6.67 1.83
C PHE A 103 -5.84 -7.77 2.49
N ASP A 104 -5.28 -8.98 2.58
CA ASP A 104 -6.01 -10.14 3.08
C ASP A 104 -6.01 -10.23 4.62
N THR A 105 -6.85 -11.10 5.18
CA THR A 105 -6.91 -11.32 6.64
C THR A 105 -5.66 -11.96 7.24
N SER A 106 -4.79 -12.50 6.41
CA SER A 106 -3.49 -13.02 6.83
C SER A 106 -2.41 -11.91 6.85
N GLY A 107 -2.77 -10.68 6.49
CA GLY A 107 -1.87 -9.54 6.39
C GLY A 107 -0.95 -9.60 5.17
N ASN A 108 -1.38 -10.23 4.09
CA ASN A 108 -0.67 -10.25 2.82
C ASN A 108 -1.22 -9.15 1.89
N VAL A 109 -0.34 -8.64 1.04
CA VAL A 109 -0.66 -7.63 0.03
C VAL A 109 -0.54 -8.24 -1.36
N GLY A 110 -1.63 -8.25 -2.12
CA GLY A 110 -1.65 -8.63 -3.53
C GLY A 110 -1.79 -7.40 -4.42
N ILE A 111 -1.04 -7.33 -5.52
CA ILE A 111 -1.21 -6.33 -6.59
C ILE A 111 -1.47 -7.10 -7.88
N ALA A 112 -2.66 -6.91 -8.47
CA ALA A 112 -3.18 -7.72 -9.58
C ALA A 112 -3.22 -9.25 -9.28
N ALA A 113 -3.21 -9.63 -8.00
CA ALA A 113 -3.05 -11.00 -7.54
C ALA A 113 -3.92 -11.30 -6.30
N ILE A 114 -4.33 -12.56 -6.14
CA ILE A 114 -4.71 -13.12 -4.84
C ILE A 114 -3.41 -13.55 -4.16
N PRO A 115 -2.98 -12.90 -3.08
CA PRO A 115 -1.63 -13.06 -2.58
C PRO A 115 -1.40 -14.47 -2.00
N VAL A 116 -0.41 -15.19 -2.52
CA VAL A 116 0.08 -16.45 -1.93
C VAL A 116 1.29 -16.25 -0.99
N ALA A 117 1.79 -15.02 -0.92
CA ALA A 117 2.89 -14.59 -0.08
C ALA A 117 2.64 -13.17 0.46
N LYS A 118 3.49 -12.71 1.39
CA LYS A 118 3.31 -11.41 2.07
C LYS A 118 3.17 -10.22 1.13
N LEU A 119 3.92 -10.23 0.03
CA LEU A 119 3.75 -9.33 -1.09
C LEU A 119 3.74 -10.18 -2.36
N ASP A 120 2.66 -10.10 -3.12
CA ASP A 120 2.48 -10.80 -4.38
C ASP A 120 2.11 -9.79 -5.46
N VAL A 121 2.91 -9.72 -6.51
CA VAL A 121 2.72 -8.78 -7.62
C VAL A 121 2.65 -9.59 -8.90
N ASN A 122 1.45 -9.72 -9.45
CA ASN A 122 1.24 -10.36 -10.75
C ASN A 122 1.40 -9.32 -11.87
N GLY A 123 2.65 -8.96 -12.17
CA GLY A 123 2.97 -7.96 -13.19
C GLY A 123 4.40 -7.47 -13.14
N THR A 124 4.68 -6.43 -13.94
CA THR A 124 6.00 -5.79 -14.00
C THR A 124 6.25 -4.92 -12.76
N GLN A 125 7.48 -4.96 -12.26
CA GLN A 125 7.97 -4.09 -11.20
C GLN A 125 8.99 -3.11 -11.77
N VAL A 126 8.89 -1.84 -11.39
CA VAL A 126 9.89 -0.80 -11.68
C VAL A 126 10.50 -0.33 -10.37
N SER A 127 11.79 0.01 -10.39
CA SER A 127 12.51 0.52 -9.22
C SER A 127 13.30 1.78 -9.60
N ASN A 128 13.56 2.63 -8.62
CA ASN A 128 14.35 3.84 -8.82
C ASN A 128 15.79 3.52 -9.20
N VAL A 129 16.36 4.33 -10.08
CA VAL A 129 17.80 4.38 -10.34
C VAL A 129 18.41 5.46 -9.46
N VAL A 130 19.31 5.07 -8.56
CA VAL A 130 19.95 5.97 -7.61
C VAL A 130 21.34 6.36 -8.11
N ALA A 131 21.46 7.60 -8.59
CA ALA A 131 22.77 8.18 -8.90
C ALA A 131 23.52 8.53 -7.61
N MET A 132 24.64 7.85 -7.35
CA MET A 132 25.37 8.00 -6.09
C MET A 132 26.24 9.26 -6.08
N ALA A 133 26.01 10.14 -5.10
CA ALA A 133 26.85 11.32 -4.86
C ALA A 133 28.24 10.95 -4.32
N GLY A 134 28.30 10.04 -3.34
CA GLY A 134 29.53 9.56 -2.69
C GLY A 134 29.94 8.17 -3.15
N LEU A 135 30.77 7.51 -2.34
CA LEU A 135 31.15 6.09 -2.49
C LEU A 135 30.42 5.20 -1.48
N ASP A 136 29.51 5.77 -0.69
CA ASP A 136 28.63 5.02 0.20
C ASP A 136 27.35 4.61 -0.54
N VAL A 137 27.12 3.29 -0.64
CA VAL A 137 25.87 2.73 -1.13
C VAL A 137 24.88 2.69 0.03
N ASP A 138 24.04 3.71 0.13
CA ASP A 138 22.95 3.74 1.09
C ASP A 138 21.82 2.81 0.61
N CYS A 139 21.74 1.64 1.24
CA CYS A 139 20.81 0.57 0.87
C CYS A 139 19.33 0.92 1.17
N SER A 140 19.05 2.06 1.82
CA SER A 140 17.69 2.56 2.02
C SER A 140 17.14 3.33 0.81
N LEU A 141 18.00 3.76 -0.12
CA LEU A 141 17.60 4.62 -1.25
C LEU A 141 17.10 3.84 -2.47
N GLY A 142 17.47 2.57 -2.62
CA GLY A 142 17.04 1.75 -3.75
C GLY A 142 17.78 0.42 -3.89
N ASN A 143 17.53 -0.23 -5.03
CA ASN A 143 18.13 -1.52 -5.39
C ASN A 143 18.96 -1.45 -6.68
N TYR A 144 18.98 -0.30 -7.37
CA TYR A 144 19.83 -0.07 -8.54
C TYR A 144 20.56 1.25 -8.37
N PHE A 145 21.89 1.19 -8.34
CA PHE A 145 22.76 2.34 -8.12
C PHE A 145 23.65 2.55 -9.34
N THR A 146 23.91 3.82 -9.67
CA THR A 146 24.87 4.19 -10.71
C THR A 146 25.99 5.04 -10.11
N LYS A 147 27.24 4.78 -10.49
CA LYS A 147 28.38 5.61 -10.10
C LYS A 147 29.37 5.75 -11.26
N THR A 148 29.90 6.95 -11.45
CA THR A 148 31.12 7.17 -12.22
C THR A 148 32.28 7.39 -11.27
N ILE A 149 33.41 6.73 -11.53
CA ILE A 149 34.66 6.93 -10.79
C ILE A 149 35.79 7.32 -11.74
N ASN A 150 36.67 8.20 -11.27
CA ASN A 150 37.79 8.78 -12.00
C ASN A 150 39.06 8.83 -11.14
N GLY A 151 39.20 7.87 -10.23
CA GLY A 151 40.29 7.74 -9.27
C GLY A 151 40.07 6.56 -8.33
N ASN A 152 41.04 6.32 -7.45
CA ASN A 152 40.96 5.23 -6.47
C ASN A 152 39.73 5.42 -5.59
N SER A 153 38.85 4.42 -5.57
CA SER A 153 37.53 4.50 -4.96
C SER A 153 37.32 3.33 -4.01
N THR A 154 37.11 3.63 -2.74
CA THR A 154 36.74 2.65 -1.71
C THR A 154 35.26 2.79 -1.40
N PHE A 155 34.48 1.77 -1.75
CA PHE A 155 33.05 1.75 -1.46
C PHE A 155 32.75 1.32 -0.02
N THR A 156 31.67 1.87 0.54
CA THR A 156 31.08 1.43 1.81
C THR A 156 29.59 1.13 1.58
N PHE A 157 29.01 0.29 2.43
CA PHE A 157 27.57 0.00 2.41
C PHE A 157 26.96 0.41 3.74
N SER A 158 25.89 1.21 3.71
CA SER A 158 25.17 1.69 4.89
C SER A 158 23.69 1.33 4.80
N ASN A 159 22.99 1.43 5.94
CA ASN A 159 21.54 1.20 6.05
C ASN A 159 21.05 -0.13 5.45
N VAL A 160 21.88 -1.18 5.51
CA VAL A 160 21.55 -2.50 4.99
C VAL A 160 20.40 -3.09 5.81
N PRO A 161 19.28 -3.52 5.19
CA PRO A 161 18.20 -4.17 5.91
C PRO A 161 18.68 -5.38 6.72
N ALA A 162 18.36 -5.39 8.01
CA ALA A 162 18.67 -6.50 8.90
C ALA A 162 17.57 -7.59 8.85
N SER A 163 17.93 -8.82 9.21
CA SER A 163 17.00 -9.95 9.38
C SER A 163 16.16 -10.34 8.16
N ARG A 164 16.52 -9.86 6.96
CA ARG A 164 15.89 -10.18 5.68
C ARG A 164 16.96 -10.29 4.60
N ALA A 165 16.67 -11.02 3.53
CA ALA A 165 17.53 -10.98 2.35
C ALA A 165 17.41 -9.61 1.66
N PHE A 166 18.53 -9.09 1.18
CA PHE A 166 18.59 -7.85 0.42
C PHE A 166 19.53 -8.01 -0.76
N SER A 167 19.14 -7.45 -1.90
CA SER A 167 19.96 -7.44 -3.11
C SER A 167 19.92 -6.10 -3.79
N PHE A 168 21.03 -5.71 -4.40
CA PHE A 168 21.11 -4.53 -5.24
C PHE A 168 22.13 -4.71 -6.36
N VAL A 169 22.01 -3.88 -7.38
CA VAL A 169 22.97 -3.77 -8.47
C VAL A 169 23.68 -2.42 -8.38
N LEU A 170 24.99 -2.42 -8.59
CA LEU A 170 25.78 -1.22 -8.86
C LEU A 170 26.28 -1.27 -10.30
N GLU A 171 25.83 -0.31 -11.11
CA GLU A 171 26.39 0.01 -12.41
C GLU A 171 27.51 1.05 -12.23
N LEU A 172 28.73 0.65 -12.58
CA LEU A 172 29.93 1.44 -12.38
C LEU A 172 30.56 1.81 -13.72
N THR A 173 30.51 3.10 -14.08
CA THR A 173 31.38 3.65 -15.13
C THR A 173 32.77 3.89 -14.55
N HIS A 174 33.74 3.08 -14.96
CA HIS A 174 35.09 3.07 -14.39
C HIS A 174 36.07 3.79 -15.32
N THR A 175 36.24 5.10 -15.15
CA THR A 175 37.11 5.90 -16.02
C THR A 175 38.60 5.68 -15.71
N SER A 176 38.96 5.62 -14.43
CA SER A 176 40.34 5.39 -13.97
C SER A 176 40.40 4.96 -12.50
N GLY A 177 41.61 4.61 -12.03
CA GLY A 177 41.88 4.25 -10.63
C GLY A 177 41.52 2.80 -10.29
N THR A 178 41.61 2.45 -9.00
CA THR A 178 41.24 1.14 -8.48
C THR A 178 39.89 1.17 -7.76
N VAL A 179 39.22 0.01 -7.70
CA VAL A 179 37.99 -0.18 -6.92
C VAL A 179 38.29 -1.06 -5.72
N THR A 180 38.02 -0.55 -4.52
CA THR A 180 38.17 -1.28 -3.26
C THR A 180 36.81 -1.50 -2.61
N TRP A 181 36.55 -2.71 -2.15
CA TRP A 181 35.30 -3.13 -1.54
C TRP A 181 35.44 -3.27 -0.02
N PRO A 182 34.35 -3.12 0.76
CA PRO A 182 34.41 -3.40 2.19
C PRO A 182 34.66 -4.89 2.44
N SER A 183 35.25 -5.23 3.59
CA SER A 183 35.60 -6.63 3.93
C SER A 183 34.40 -7.58 4.01
N SER A 184 33.18 -7.04 4.13
CA SER A 184 31.93 -7.78 4.07
C SER A 184 31.63 -8.33 2.68
N VAL A 185 32.23 -7.78 1.61
CA VAL A 185 32.04 -8.27 0.23
C VAL A 185 32.88 -9.51 -0.02
N LYS A 186 32.23 -10.54 -0.57
CA LYS A 186 32.80 -11.84 -0.89
C LYS A 186 32.53 -12.18 -2.35
N PHE A 187 33.56 -12.06 -3.17
CA PHE A 187 33.57 -12.51 -4.55
C PHE A 187 33.86 -14.03 -4.63
N PRO A 188 33.60 -14.68 -5.77
CA PRO A 188 34.01 -16.06 -5.99
C PRO A 188 35.51 -16.25 -5.69
N ALA A 189 35.85 -17.32 -4.96
CA ALA A 189 37.21 -17.60 -4.50
C ALA A 189 37.89 -16.45 -3.73
N ASP A 190 37.10 -15.60 -3.05
CA ASP A 190 37.57 -14.44 -2.28
C ASP A 190 38.43 -13.45 -3.09
N THR A 191 38.28 -13.44 -4.42
CA THR A 191 39.10 -12.63 -5.34
C THR A 191 38.22 -11.65 -6.10
N ALA A 192 38.45 -10.35 -5.92
CA ALA A 192 37.76 -9.31 -6.69
C ALA A 192 38.07 -9.44 -8.20
N PRO A 193 37.11 -9.10 -9.09
CA PRO A 193 37.35 -9.19 -10.53
C PRO A 193 38.44 -8.22 -10.98
N THR A 194 39.09 -8.56 -12.09
CA THR A 194 39.91 -7.59 -12.83
C THR A 194 38.99 -6.71 -13.66
N LEU A 195 39.16 -5.39 -13.58
CA LEU A 195 38.33 -4.40 -14.27
C LEU A 195 39.17 -3.64 -15.30
N THR A 196 38.64 -3.47 -16.51
CA THR A 196 39.24 -2.58 -17.49
C THR A 196 38.70 -1.16 -17.30
N THR A 197 39.60 -0.19 -17.18
CA THR A 197 39.24 1.25 -17.18
C THR A 197 38.68 1.66 -18.55
N GLY A 198 37.84 2.70 -18.58
CA GLY A 198 37.13 3.15 -19.76
C GLY A 198 35.92 2.28 -20.13
N LYS A 199 35.47 1.42 -19.22
CA LYS A 199 34.33 0.51 -19.40
C LYS A 199 33.27 0.71 -18.31
N THR A 200 32.09 0.15 -18.56
CA THR A 200 31.03 0.01 -17.56
C THR A 200 30.98 -1.42 -17.04
N HIS A 201 30.74 -1.57 -15.74
CA HIS A 201 30.66 -2.87 -15.05
C HIS A 201 29.37 -2.95 -14.24
N LEU A 202 28.79 -4.13 -14.17
CA LEU A 202 27.66 -4.43 -13.29
C LEU A 202 28.12 -5.34 -12.15
N PHE A 203 27.86 -4.90 -10.92
CA PHE A 203 28.06 -5.69 -9.71
C PHE A 203 26.70 -6.01 -9.11
N VAL A 204 26.44 -7.29 -8.88
CA VAL A 204 25.24 -7.77 -8.18
C VAL A 204 25.66 -8.18 -6.77
N PHE A 205 25.04 -7.59 -5.77
CA PHE A 205 25.30 -7.89 -4.36
C PHE A 205 24.06 -8.49 -3.72
N ILE A 206 24.25 -9.58 -2.98
CA ILE A 206 23.18 -10.26 -2.24
C ILE A 206 23.66 -10.54 -0.81
N SER A 207 22.87 -10.11 0.16
CA SER A 207 23.07 -10.42 1.58
C SER A 207 21.87 -11.20 2.14
N ASP A 208 22.16 -12.22 2.95
CA ASP A 208 21.23 -12.96 3.80
C ASP A 208 21.42 -12.61 5.29
N SER A 209 22.38 -11.76 5.63
CA SER A 209 22.86 -11.55 7.00
C SER A 209 23.08 -10.07 7.35
N GLY A 210 22.32 -9.17 6.73
CA GLY A 210 22.47 -7.73 6.90
C GLY A 210 23.83 -7.24 6.38
N SER A 211 24.48 -6.30 7.08
CA SER A 211 25.75 -5.71 6.65
C SER A 211 26.98 -6.62 6.81
N THR A 212 26.83 -7.78 7.45
CA THR A 212 27.95 -8.65 7.83
C THR A 212 28.61 -9.35 6.64
N ARG A 213 27.83 -9.68 5.60
CA ARG A 213 28.34 -10.36 4.40
C ARG A 213 27.50 -10.08 3.18
N PHE A 214 28.15 -9.79 2.06
CA PHE A 214 27.55 -9.72 0.74
C PHE A 214 28.25 -10.70 -0.20
N ARG A 215 27.47 -11.59 -0.82
CA ARG A 215 27.95 -12.37 -1.97
C ARG A 215 27.86 -11.49 -3.20
N ALA A 216 28.98 -11.31 -3.88
CA ALA A 216 29.08 -10.48 -5.06
C ALA A 216 29.27 -11.32 -6.33
N ALA A 217 28.56 -10.96 -7.39
CA ALA A 217 28.74 -11.46 -8.74
C ALA A 217 28.92 -10.28 -9.69
N THR A 218 29.64 -10.47 -10.79
CA THR A 218 30.05 -9.36 -11.66
C THR A 218 29.91 -9.69 -13.13
N VAL A 219 29.52 -8.69 -13.91
CA VAL A 219 29.61 -8.70 -15.37
C VAL A 219 30.38 -7.46 -15.78
N VAL A 220 31.50 -7.65 -16.47
CA VAL A 220 32.52 -6.61 -16.65
C VAL A 220 32.70 -6.23 -18.12
N ASP A 221 33.32 -5.07 -18.33
CA ASP A 221 33.84 -4.59 -19.62
C ASP A 221 32.81 -4.25 -20.69
N TYR A 222 31.62 -3.78 -20.30
CA TYR A 222 30.63 -3.27 -21.26
C TYR A 222 31.17 -2.06 -22.03
N VAL A 223 30.92 -2.06 -23.33
CA VAL A 223 31.01 -0.88 -24.18
C VAL A 223 29.67 -0.17 -24.11
N ASN A 224 29.67 1.09 -23.66
CA ASN A 224 28.51 1.96 -23.74
C ASN A 224 28.33 2.49 -25.17
#